data_AF-A0A0Q9YAV4-F1
#
_entry.id   AF-A0A0Q9YAV4-F1
#
_cell.length_a   1.000
_cell.length_b   1.000
_cell.length_c   1.000
_cell.angle_alpha   90.00
_cell.angle_beta   90.00
_cell.angle_gamma   90.00
#
_symmetry.space_group_name_H-M   'P 1'
#
loop_
_entity.id
_entity.type
_entity.pdbx_description
1 polymer ?
#
loop_
_entity_poly.entity_id
_entity_poly.type
_entity_poly.pdbx_seq_one_letter_code
_entity_poly.pdbx_strand_id
1 'polypeptide(L)'
;MFEKMFVRKIIAATISGAVFAILLGFVSPNPFGEQVHPYFYSALTIINVYLIYSFPVILFYGVLTSIVSDKIAEFIAKKSSHKIKEIVVSGILHIVFGLVLLPFSLAAALLFFVTDRILLKQKKNFHWLLAVKSFAIPAVLWIISIGIVWINEFY
;
A
#
# COMPACT_ATOMS: atom_id res chain seq x y z
N MET A 1 -19.41 6.22 11.30
CA MET A 1 -18.11 6.92 11.13
C MET A 1 -16.94 5.93 10.98
N PHE A 2 -16.80 4.97 11.91
CA PHE A 2 -15.74 3.97 11.89
C PHE A 2 -15.75 3.08 10.63
N GLU A 3 -16.93 2.58 10.23
CA GLU A 3 -17.07 1.74 9.02
C GLU A 3 -16.54 2.42 7.75
N LYS A 4 -16.95 3.66 7.48
CA LYS A 4 -16.49 4.44 6.33
C LYS A 4 -14.97 4.65 6.33
N MET A 5 -14.38 4.84 7.51
CA MET A 5 -12.93 4.93 7.67
C MET A 5 -12.25 3.58 7.37
N PHE A 6 -12.79 2.48 7.89
CA PHE A 6 -12.26 1.15 7.67
C PHE A 6 -12.24 0.77 6.19
N VAL A 7 -13.38 0.95 5.51
CA VAL A 7 -13.52 0.71 4.06
C VAL A 7 -12.51 1.54 3.26
N ARG A 8 -12.35 2.83 3.58
CA ARG A 8 -11.37 3.70 2.90
C ARG A 8 -9.95 3.18 3.07
N LYS A 9 -9.58 2.70 4.27
CA LYS A 9 -8.24 2.17 4.55
C LYS A 9 -7.97 0.85 3.84
N ILE A 10 -8.97 -0.02 3.68
CA ILE A 10 -8.85 -1.21 2.83
C ILE A 10 -8.55 -0.80 1.39
N ILE A 11 -9.31 0.17 0.84
CA ILE A 11 -9.08 0.67 -0.52
C ILE A 11 -7.68 1.28 -0.64
N ALA A 12 -7.26 2.09 0.34
CA ALA A 12 -5.91 2.63 0.41
C ALA A 12 -4.85 1.52 0.37
N ALA A 13 -5.03 0.45 1.16
CA ALA A 13 -4.13 -0.69 1.21
C ALA A 13 -4.00 -1.41 -0.14
N THR A 14 -5.13 -1.64 -0.83
CA THR A 14 -5.15 -2.29 -2.13
C THR A 14 -4.43 -1.49 -3.21
N ILE A 15 -4.62 -0.17 -3.22
CA ILE A 15 -3.95 0.72 -4.16
C ILE A 15 -2.46 0.82 -3.83
N SER A 16 -2.12 1.13 -2.57
CA SER A 16 -0.72 1.29 -2.16
C SER A 16 0.05 -0.02 -2.25
N GLY A 17 -0.57 -1.17 -1.98
CA GLY A 17 0.07 -2.48 -2.11
C GLY A 17 0.44 -2.81 -3.56
N ALA A 18 -0.46 -2.57 -4.51
CA ALA A 18 -0.18 -2.76 -5.93
C ALA A 18 0.92 -1.78 -6.42
N VAL A 19 0.80 -0.50 -6.07
CA VAL A 19 1.80 0.51 -6.45
C VAL A 19 3.16 0.21 -5.81
N PHE A 20 3.20 -0.22 -4.54
CA PHE A 20 4.42 -0.61 -3.86
C PHE A 20 5.11 -1.78 -4.54
N ALA A 21 4.36 -2.84 -4.88
CA ALA A 21 4.91 -4.00 -5.57
C ALA A 21 5.51 -3.62 -6.93
N ILE A 22 4.83 -2.76 -7.71
CA ILE A 22 5.35 -2.23 -8.97
C ILE A 22 6.66 -1.47 -8.74
N LEU A 23 6.64 -0.47 -7.86
CA LEU A 23 7.82 0.36 -7.59
C LEU A 23 9.00 -0.48 -7.14
N LEU A 24 8.77 -1.39 -6.19
CA LEU A 24 9.83 -2.25 -5.65
C LEU A 24 10.35 -3.22 -6.71
N GLY A 25 9.48 -3.75 -7.57
CA GLY A 25 9.87 -4.64 -8.67
C GLY A 25 10.79 -3.99 -9.69
N PHE A 26 10.58 -2.71 -10.00
CA PHE A 26 11.50 -1.97 -10.87
C PHE A 26 12.76 -1.49 -10.14
N VAL A 27 12.66 -1.16 -8.85
CA VAL A 27 13.83 -0.74 -8.06
C VAL A 27 14.78 -1.89 -7.78
N SER A 28 14.25 -3.09 -7.52
CA SER A 28 15.01 -4.30 -7.22
C SER A 28 14.42 -5.48 -8.00
N PRO A 29 14.68 -5.57 -9.32
CA PRO A 29 14.15 -6.64 -10.18
C PRO A 29 14.76 -8.01 -9.87
N ASN A 30 15.91 -8.03 -9.19
CA ASN A 30 16.63 -9.24 -8.86
C ASN A 30 17.24 -9.12 -7.45
N PRO A 31 16.42 -9.23 -6.39
CA PRO A 31 16.90 -9.14 -5.01
C PRO A 31 17.71 -10.38 -4.58
N PHE A 32 17.75 -11.44 -5.40
CA PHE A 32 18.40 -12.72 -5.08
C PHE A 32 19.70 -12.99 -5.84
N GLY A 33 20.15 -12.05 -6.69
CA GLY A 33 21.52 -12.04 -7.24
C GLY A 33 21.70 -12.62 -8.64
N GLU A 34 20.78 -13.42 -9.16
CA GLU A 34 20.92 -14.02 -10.51
C GLU A 34 19.95 -13.39 -11.53
N GLN A 35 20.48 -12.62 -12.50
CA GLN A 35 19.66 -12.08 -13.59
C GLN A 35 19.50 -13.16 -14.66
N VAL A 36 18.47 -13.99 -14.50
CA VAL A 36 18.14 -15.06 -15.47
C VAL A 36 17.41 -14.49 -16.70
N HIS A 37 16.73 -13.34 -16.55
CA HIS A 37 15.95 -12.70 -17.62
C HIS A 37 16.35 -11.24 -17.86
N PRO A 38 16.04 -10.67 -19.04
CA PRO A 38 16.16 -9.24 -19.26
C PRO A 38 15.45 -8.43 -18.16
N TYR A 39 15.99 -7.26 -17.84
CA TYR A 39 15.56 -6.41 -16.71
C TYR A 39 14.03 -6.28 -16.59
N PHE A 40 13.34 -6.01 -17.71
CA PHE A 40 11.88 -5.85 -17.73
C PHE A 40 11.14 -7.11 -17.28
N TYR A 41 11.52 -8.28 -17.79
CA TYR A 41 10.91 -9.55 -17.40
C TYR A 41 11.27 -9.94 -15.97
N SER A 42 12.51 -9.70 -15.54
CA SER A 42 12.91 -9.88 -14.14
C SER A 42 12.05 -9.02 -13.20
N ALA A 43 11.81 -7.75 -13.56
CA ALA A 43 10.93 -6.85 -12.81
C ALA A 43 9.49 -7.39 -12.75
N LEU A 44 8.91 -7.80 -13.87
CA LEU A 44 7.55 -8.35 -13.91
C LEU A 44 7.42 -9.64 -13.08
N THR A 45 8.41 -10.53 -13.13
CA THR A 45 8.44 -11.74 -12.31
C THR A 45 8.45 -11.41 -10.83
N ILE A 46 9.36 -10.53 -10.38
CA ILE A 46 9.48 -10.21 -8.95
C ILE A 46 8.30 -9.37 -8.43
N ILE A 47 7.61 -8.59 -9.28
CA ILE A 47 6.36 -7.87 -8.89
C ILE A 47 5.35 -8.84 -8.29
N ASN A 48 5.19 -10.05 -8.86
CA ASN A 48 4.28 -11.06 -8.31
C ASN A 48 4.69 -11.51 -6.91
N VAL A 49 5.99 -11.72 -6.70
CA VAL A 49 6.56 -12.09 -5.39
C VAL A 49 6.31 -10.96 -4.39
N TYR A 50 6.66 -9.73 -4.75
CA TYR A 50 6.40 -8.57 -3.90
C TYR A 50 4.92 -8.38 -3.62
N LEU A 51 4.03 -8.64 -4.56
CA LEU A 51 2.60 -8.59 -4.32
C LEU A 51 2.20 -9.61 -3.25
N ILE A 52 2.60 -10.88 -3.38
CA ILE A 52 2.24 -11.95 -2.42
C ILE A 52 2.75 -11.65 -1.00
N TYR A 53 3.93 -11.05 -0.85
CA TYR A 53 4.51 -10.77 0.47
C TYR A 53 4.14 -9.40 1.03
N SER A 54 4.24 -8.33 0.24
CA SER A 54 4.02 -6.97 0.74
C SER A 54 2.55 -6.60 0.84
N PHE A 55 1.68 -7.08 -0.06
CA PHE A 55 0.27 -6.69 -0.04
C PHE A 55 -0.44 -7.17 1.23
N PRO A 56 -0.33 -8.44 1.69
CA PRO A 56 -0.96 -8.85 2.95
C PRO A 56 -0.44 -8.04 4.14
N VAL A 57 0.86 -7.74 4.19
CA VAL A 57 1.44 -6.91 5.25
C VAL A 57 0.82 -5.51 5.24
N ILE A 58 0.75 -4.86 4.08
CA ILE A 58 0.13 -3.52 3.95
C ILE A 58 -1.36 -3.57 4.30
N LEU A 59 -2.08 -4.62 3.88
CA LEU A 59 -3.51 -4.80 4.14
C LEU A 59 -3.82 -5.02 5.62
N PHE A 60 -3.09 -5.88 6.31
CA PHE A 60 -3.36 -6.18 7.71
C PHE A 60 -2.64 -5.21 8.63
N TYR A 61 -1.31 -5.20 8.58
CA TYR A 61 -0.48 -4.37 9.47
C TYR A 61 -0.66 -2.88 9.16
N GLY A 62 -0.62 -2.49 7.88
CA GLY A 62 -0.78 -1.09 7.48
C GLY A 62 -2.15 -0.51 7.86
N VAL A 63 -3.25 -1.25 7.64
CA VAL A 63 -4.59 -0.79 8.03
C VAL A 63 -4.71 -0.66 9.55
N LEU A 64 -4.25 -1.67 10.32
CA LEU A 64 -4.33 -1.64 11.78
C LEU A 64 -3.53 -0.46 12.37
N THR A 65 -2.26 -0.33 11.99
CA THR A 65 -1.39 0.75 12.48
C THR A 65 -1.90 2.12 12.07
N SER A 66 -2.51 2.24 10.88
CA SER A 66 -3.11 3.48 10.42
C SER A 66 -4.37 3.88 11.19
N ILE A 67 -5.22 2.92 11.56
CA ILE A 67 -6.39 3.17 12.42
C ILE A 67 -5.94 3.66 13.80
N VAL A 68 -4.93 2.99 14.38
CA VAL A 68 -4.36 3.39 15.67
C VAL A 68 -3.77 4.79 15.58
N SER A 69 -2.97 5.07 14.55
CA SER A 69 -2.36 6.38 14.31
C SER A 69 -3.41 7.49 14.21
N ASP A 70 -4.47 7.27 13.45
CA ASP A 70 -5.55 8.26 13.29
C ASP A 70 -6.33 8.48 14.56
N LYS A 71 -6.65 7.42 15.32
CA LYS A 71 -7.35 7.56 16.60
C LYS A 71 -6.51 8.31 17.64
N ILE A 72 -5.21 8.03 17.72
CA ILE A 72 -4.28 8.74 18.59
C ILE A 72 -4.18 10.21 18.16
N ALA A 73 -4.03 10.45 16.86
CA ALA A 73 -3.97 11.80 16.31
C ALA A 73 -5.26 12.60 16.58
N GLU A 74 -6.44 11.98 16.40
CA GLU A 74 -7.73 12.60 16.72
C GLU A 74 -7.84 12.90 18.23
N PHE A 75 -7.41 11.98 19.09
CA PHE A 75 -7.43 12.17 20.54
C PHE A 75 -6.52 13.34 20.97
N ILE A 76 -5.31 13.41 20.44
CA ILE A 76 -4.36 14.50 20.72
C ILE A 76 -4.86 15.82 20.12
N ALA A 77 -5.40 15.79 18.91
CA ALA A 77 -5.90 16.96 18.21
C ALA A 77 -7.24 17.47 18.76
N LYS A 78 -8.07 16.68 19.44
CA LYS A 78 -9.28 17.16 20.13
C LYS A 78 -8.99 18.29 21.13
N LYS A 79 -7.77 18.37 21.63
CA LYS A 79 -7.29 19.47 22.50
C LYS A 79 -6.91 20.74 21.74
N SER A 80 -7.02 20.75 20.41
CA SER A 80 -6.49 21.78 19.50
C SER A 80 -7.37 21.94 18.26
N SER A 81 -7.93 23.14 18.03
CA SER A 81 -8.84 23.46 16.92
C SER A 81 -8.27 23.32 15.48
N HIS A 82 -7.04 22.83 15.32
CA HIS A 82 -6.31 22.81 14.04
C HIS A 82 -6.20 21.40 13.44
N LYS A 83 -6.93 21.17 12.34
CA LYS A 83 -6.87 19.93 11.52
C LYS A 83 -5.46 19.58 11.01
N ILE A 84 -4.57 20.56 10.88
CA ILE A 84 -3.18 20.33 10.47
C ILE A 84 -2.44 19.48 11.51
N LYS A 85 -2.69 19.69 12.81
CA LYS A 85 -2.01 18.93 13.87
C LYS A 85 -2.37 17.45 13.83
N GLU A 86 -3.61 17.11 13.53
CA GLU A 86 -4.05 15.72 13.36
C GLU A 86 -3.27 15.02 12.24
N ILE A 87 -3.12 15.67 11.08
CA ILE A 87 -2.39 15.11 9.94
C ILE A 87 -0.91 14.92 10.29
N VAL A 88 -0.29 15.90 10.94
CA VAL A 88 1.13 15.82 11.35
C VAL A 88 1.35 14.70 12.35
N VAL A 89 0.54 14.62 13.41
CA VAL A 89 0.66 13.58 14.43
C VAL A 89 0.44 12.19 13.83
N SER A 90 -0.60 12.01 13.01
CA SER A 90 -0.83 10.72 12.33
C SER A 90 0.33 10.38 11.39
N GLY A 91 0.89 11.36 10.67
CA GLY A 91 2.06 11.16 9.81
C GLY A 91 3.30 10.71 10.57
N ILE A 92 3.60 11.34 11.71
CA ILE A 92 4.71 10.92 12.60
C ILE A 92 4.51 9.49 13.06
N LEU A 93 3.30 9.12 13.47
CA LEU A 93 3.00 7.74 13.90
C LEU A 93 3.15 6.74 12.75
N HIS A 94 2.75 7.07 11.53
CA HIS A 94 3.00 6.21 10.36
C HIS A 94 4.48 6.04 10.07
N ILE A 95 5.30 7.08 10.24
CA ILE A 95 6.75 6.97 10.15
C ILE A 95 7.24 5.98 11.20
N VAL A 96 6.89 6.20 12.48
CA VAL A 96 7.31 5.33 13.60
C VAL A 96 6.93 3.87 13.38
N PHE A 97 5.69 3.57 13.00
CA PHE A 97 5.27 2.20 12.67
C PHE A 97 5.94 1.67 11.40
N GLY A 98 6.26 2.54 10.45
CA GLY A 98 7.03 2.20 9.26
C GLY A 98 8.47 1.78 9.53
N LEU A 99 9.08 2.23 10.65
CA LEU A 99 10.48 1.95 10.98
C LEU A 99 10.76 0.48 11.36
N VAL A 100 9.75 -0.38 11.51
CA VAL A 100 9.92 -1.78 11.96
C VAL A 100 10.80 -2.62 11.02
N LEU A 101 10.67 -2.45 9.70
CA LEU A 101 11.48 -3.14 8.68
C LEU A 101 12.04 -2.14 7.68
N LEU A 102 12.95 -1.27 8.13
CA LEU A 102 13.65 -0.33 7.25
C LEU A 102 14.43 -1.07 6.14
N PRO A 103 14.47 -0.54 4.90
CA PRO A 103 13.77 0.65 4.42
C PRO A 103 12.36 0.38 3.85
N PHE A 104 12.03 -0.89 3.57
CA PHE A 104 10.84 -1.28 2.80
C PHE A 104 9.52 -0.96 3.53
N SER A 105 9.44 -1.23 4.83
CA SER A 105 8.25 -0.95 5.62
C SER A 105 7.97 0.56 5.74
N LEU A 106 9.01 1.40 5.79
CA LEU A 106 8.84 2.85 5.82
C LEU A 106 8.29 3.36 4.49
N ALA A 107 8.85 2.91 3.37
CA ALA A 107 8.35 3.25 2.04
C ALA A 107 6.88 2.83 1.86
N ALA A 108 6.53 1.61 2.28
CA ALA A 108 5.17 1.10 2.24
C ALA A 108 4.22 1.93 3.14
N ALA A 109 4.63 2.26 4.37
CA ALA A 109 3.85 3.05 5.31
C ALA A 109 3.59 4.48 4.80
N LEU A 110 4.59 5.12 4.20
CA LEU A 110 4.45 6.45 3.59
C LEU A 110 3.51 6.41 2.39
N LEU A 111 3.67 5.43 1.50
CA LEU A 111 2.79 5.27 0.34
C LEU A 111 1.35 5.00 0.76
N PHE A 112 1.14 4.13 1.74
CA PHE A 112 -0.18 3.88 2.34
C PHE A 112 -0.77 5.16 2.91
N PHE A 113 -0.01 5.90 3.74
CA PHE A 113 -0.47 7.13 4.36
C PHE A 113 -0.89 8.17 3.33
N VAL A 114 -0.05 8.42 2.32
CA VAL A 114 -0.36 9.36 1.24
C VAL A 114 -1.62 8.94 0.48
N THR A 115 -1.76 7.65 0.17
CA THR A 115 -2.94 7.11 -0.51
C THR A 115 -4.21 7.30 0.33
N ASP A 116 -4.17 7.01 1.63
CA ASP A 116 -5.32 7.22 2.53
C ASP A 116 -5.72 8.70 2.59
N ARG A 117 -4.74 9.63 2.64
CA ARG A 117 -5.02 11.07 2.66
C ARG A 117 -5.58 11.59 1.35
N ILE A 118 -5.13 11.08 0.22
CA ILE A 118 -5.69 11.41 -1.10
C ILE A 118 -7.16 10.95 -1.14
N LEU A 119 -7.45 9.70 -0.74
CA LEU A 119 -8.82 9.18 -0.71
C LEU A 119 -9.72 9.96 0.24
N LEU A 120 -9.22 10.34 1.41
CA LEU A 120 -9.96 11.17 2.37
C LEU A 120 -10.34 12.54 1.77
N LYS A 121 -9.44 13.16 1.01
CA LYS A 121 -9.69 14.46 0.35
C LYS A 121 -10.74 14.38 -0.77
N GLN A 122 -10.93 13.22 -1.40
CA GLN A 122 -11.90 13.06 -2.48
C GLN A 122 -13.37 13.15 -2.01
N LYS A 123 -13.64 13.12 -0.69
CA LYS A 123 -14.99 13.18 -0.10
C LYS A 123 -16.00 12.20 -0.72
N LYS A 124 -15.51 11.11 -1.33
CA LYS A 124 -16.36 10.06 -1.91
C LYS A 124 -17.04 9.25 -0.81
N ASN A 125 -18.24 8.76 -1.10
CA ASN A 125 -18.94 7.86 -0.19
C ASN A 125 -18.41 6.43 -0.37
N PHE A 126 -17.35 6.10 0.35
CA PHE A 126 -16.77 4.76 0.33
C PHE A 126 -17.70 3.76 1.05
N HIS A 127 -18.02 2.67 0.36
CA HIS A 127 -18.83 1.56 0.87
C HIS A 127 -18.16 0.22 0.57
N TRP A 128 -18.56 -0.85 1.26
CA TRP A 128 -17.92 -2.16 1.20
C TRP A 128 -17.77 -2.73 -0.21
N LEU A 129 -18.79 -2.58 -1.07
CA LEU A 129 -18.69 -3.03 -2.46
C LEU A 129 -17.49 -2.40 -3.20
N LEU A 130 -17.13 -1.14 -2.89
CA LEU A 130 -15.97 -0.50 -3.49
C LEU A 130 -14.65 -1.05 -2.93
N ALA A 131 -14.60 -1.39 -1.64
CA ALA A 131 -13.45 -2.07 -1.04
C ALA A 131 -13.25 -3.48 -1.63
N VAL A 132 -14.32 -4.26 -1.82
CA VAL A 132 -14.22 -5.57 -2.48
C VAL A 132 -13.75 -5.40 -3.94
N LYS A 133 -14.32 -4.44 -4.67
CA LYS A 133 -13.90 -4.14 -6.05
C LYS A 133 -12.45 -3.68 -6.14
N SER A 134 -11.88 -3.03 -5.12
CA SER A 134 -10.50 -2.54 -5.19
C SER A 134 -9.46 -3.67 -5.13
N PHE A 135 -9.81 -4.88 -4.67
CA PHE A 135 -8.96 -6.08 -4.81
C PHE A 135 -8.75 -6.49 -6.27
N ALA A 136 -9.59 -6.03 -7.21
CA ALA A 136 -9.34 -6.21 -8.63
C ALA A 136 -8.01 -5.55 -9.07
N ILE A 137 -7.54 -4.50 -8.38
CA ILE A 137 -6.29 -3.80 -8.72
C ILE A 137 -5.08 -4.74 -8.58
N PRO A 138 -4.77 -5.31 -7.39
CA PRO A 138 -3.68 -6.25 -7.26
C PRO A 138 -3.90 -7.54 -8.08
N ALA A 139 -5.14 -8.01 -8.22
CA ALA A 139 -5.44 -9.20 -9.03
C ALA A 139 -5.11 -8.99 -10.52
N VAL A 140 -5.56 -7.88 -11.11
CA VAL A 140 -5.26 -7.52 -12.51
C VAL A 140 -3.76 -7.32 -12.71
N LEU A 141 -3.09 -6.65 -11.76
CA LEU A 141 -1.63 -6.50 -11.80
C LEU A 141 -0.95 -7.87 -11.89
N TRP A 142 -1.30 -8.80 -11.00
CA TRP A 142 -0.74 -10.16 -10.96
C TRP A 142 -0.96 -10.91 -12.28
N ILE A 143 -2.19 -10.89 -12.81
CA ILE A 143 -2.54 -11.55 -14.07
C ILE A 143 -1.73 -10.98 -15.24
N ILE A 144 -1.60 -9.65 -15.32
CA ILE A 144 -0.84 -9.00 -16.40
C ILE A 144 0.65 -9.32 -16.27
N SER A 145 1.24 -9.22 -15.08
CA SER A 145 2.67 -9.46 -14.90
C SER A 145 3.03 -10.91 -15.20
N ILE A 146 2.27 -11.89 -14.69
CA ILE A 146 2.56 -13.31 -14.98
C ILE A 146 2.27 -13.66 -16.44
N GLY A 147 1.21 -13.10 -17.03
CA GLY A 147 0.83 -13.35 -18.42
C GLY A 147 1.90 -12.88 -19.41
N ILE A 148 2.49 -11.70 -19.19
CA ILE A 148 3.57 -11.18 -20.05
C ILE A 148 4.83 -12.06 -19.92
N VAL A 149 5.20 -12.46 -18.70
CA VAL A 149 6.38 -13.32 -18.47
C VAL A 149 6.19 -14.66 -19.16
N TRP A 150 5.03 -15.30 -19.01
CA TRP A 150 4.73 -16.57 -19.66
C TRP A 150 4.78 -16.47 -21.18
N ILE A 151 4.20 -15.43 -21.79
CA ILE A 151 4.27 -15.25 -23.25
C ILE A 151 5.73 -15.21 -23.73
N ASN A 152 6.63 -14.54 -22.99
CA ASN A 152 8.06 -14.50 -23.34
C ASN A 152 8.80 -15.83 -23.12
N GLU A 153 8.28 -16.74 -22.29
CA GLU A 153 8.88 -18.07 -22.14
C GLU A 153 8.48 -19.02 -23.29
N PHE A 154 7.32 -18.78 -23.91
CA PHE A 154 6.82 -19.60 -25.02
C PHE A 154 7.28 -19.16 -26.42
N TYR A 155 7.78 -17.92 -26.57
CA TYR A 155 8.22 -17.32 -27.84
C TYR A 155 9.63 -16.77 -27.73
#